data_AF-A0A2G9V2N1-F1
#
_entry.id   AF-A0A2G9V2N1-F1
#
_cell.length_a   1.000
_cell.length_b   1.000
_cell.length_c   1.000
_cell.angle_alpha   90.00
_cell.angle_beta   90.00
_cell.angle_gamma   90.00
#
_symmetry.space_group_name_H-M   'P 1'
#
loop_
_entity.id
_entity.type
_entity.pdbx_description
1 polymer ?
#
loop_
_entity_poly.entity_id
_entity_poly.type
_entity_poly.pdbx_seq_one_letter_code
_entity_poly.pdbx_strand_id
1 'polypeptide(L)'
;MVGRCIEKGLAVDHRLIRFEVLISDRPGGVAELSKIVAEVGASVKDMTMERAFHRSDAFTVAVRVIAETRDSDHAHELNEALKKR
;
A
#
# COMPACT_ATOMS: atom_id res chain seq x y z
N MET A 1 5.50 -26.20 -9.99
CA MET A 1 4.45 -25.26 -9.53
C MET A 1 4.52 -25.18 -8.01
N VAL A 2 5.31 -24.24 -7.48
CA VAL A 2 5.50 -24.04 -6.04
C VAL A 2 5.39 -22.53 -5.82
N GLY A 3 4.43 -22.06 -5.04
CA GLY A 3 4.32 -20.60 -4.84
C GLY A 3 3.07 -20.07 -4.13
N ARG A 4 2.35 -20.86 -3.33
CA ARG A 4 1.20 -20.34 -2.53
C ARG A 4 1.42 -20.32 -1.02
N CYS A 5 2.59 -20.72 -0.54
CA CYS A 5 2.88 -20.77 0.90
C CYS A 5 3.73 -19.59 1.41
N ILE A 6 4.40 -18.83 0.53
CA ILE A 6 5.30 -17.74 0.96
C ILE A 6 4.50 -16.54 1.51
N GLU A 7 3.38 -16.16 0.87
CA GLU A 7 2.56 -15.02 1.30
C GLU A 7 1.91 -15.22 2.68
N LYS A 8 1.42 -16.44 2.99
CA LYS A 8 0.83 -16.73 4.30
C LYS A 8 1.89 -16.71 5.42
N GLY A 9 3.11 -17.19 5.14
CA GLY A 9 4.20 -17.18 6.11
C GLY A 9 4.69 -15.77 6.46
N LEU A 10 4.82 -14.89 5.45
CA LEU A 10 5.21 -13.50 5.66
C LEU A 10 4.11 -12.63 6.29
N ALA A 11 2.83 -12.94 6.02
CA ALA A 11 1.70 -12.30 6.71
C ALA A 11 1.64 -12.69 8.21
N VAL A 12 2.04 -13.93 8.54
CA VAL A 12 2.16 -14.42 9.92
C VAL A 12 3.38 -13.79 10.63
N ASP A 13 4.46 -13.48 9.89
CA ASP A 13 5.68 -12.84 10.41
C ASP A 13 5.62 -11.30 10.44
N HIS A 14 4.44 -10.69 10.21
CA HIS A 14 4.24 -9.24 10.12
C HIS A 14 5.10 -8.51 9.07
N ARG A 15 5.66 -9.26 8.11
CA ARG A 15 6.53 -8.74 7.05
C ARG A 15 5.79 -8.42 5.78
N LEU A 16 4.57 -8.91 5.58
CA LEU A 16 3.69 -8.46 4.51
C LEU A 16 2.47 -7.78 5.11
N ILE A 17 2.28 -6.52 4.74
CA ILE A 17 1.12 -5.73 5.12
C ILE A 17 0.27 -5.42 3.90
N ARG A 18 -1.04 -5.36 4.12
CA ARG A 18 -2.02 -4.92 3.14
C ARG A 18 -2.71 -3.68 3.68
N PHE A 19 -2.75 -2.64 2.88
CA PHE A 19 -3.46 -1.41 3.22
C PHE A 19 -4.14 -0.84 1.98
N GLU A 20 -5.10 0.05 2.21
CA GLU A 20 -5.83 0.76 1.16
C GLU A 20 -5.70 2.27 1.42
N VAL A 21 -5.38 3.02 0.37
CA VAL A 21 -5.30 4.48 0.42
C VAL A 21 -6.15 5.09 -0.67
N LEU A 22 -6.75 6.24 -0.37
CA LEU A 22 -7.40 7.07 -1.37
C LEU A 22 -6.38 8.08 -1.89
N ILE A 23 -6.13 8.09 -3.19
CA ILE A 23 -5.25 9.07 -3.84
C ILE A 23 -6.03 9.87 -4.87
N SER A 24 -5.49 11.04 -5.25
CA SER A 24 -6.03 11.77 -6.39
C SER A 24 -5.87 10.94 -7.67
N ASP A 25 -6.97 10.82 -8.42
CA ASP A 25 -7.04 10.22 -9.76
C ASP A 25 -6.49 11.18 -10.83
N ARG A 26 -5.31 11.73 -10.56
CA ARG A 26 -4.54 12.60 -11.44
C ARG A 26 -3.13 12.03 -11.60
N PRO A 27 -2.44 12.35 -12.72
CA PRO A 27 -1.04 12.00 -12.87
C PRO A 27 -0.23 12.47 -11.65
N GLY A 28 0.54 11.56 -11.06
CA GLY A 28 1.37 11.82 -9.87
C GLY A 28 0.86 11.21 -8.57
N GLY A 29 -0.43 10.84 -8.44
CA GLY A 29 -0.95 10.26 -7.20
C GLY A 29 -0.24 8.95 -6.79
N VAL A 30 -0.03 8.05 -7.75
CA VAL A 30 0.72 6.79 -7.50
C VAL A 30 2.21 7.07 -7.25
N ALA A 31 2.77 8.10 -7.88
CA ALA A 31 4.17 8.46 -7.68
C ALA A 31 4.39 9.01 -6.27
N GLU A 32 3.48 9.84 -5.76
CA GLU A 32 3.51 10.34 -4.38
C GLU A 32 3.37 9.19 -3.37
N LEU A 33 2.39 8.30 -3.58
CA LEU A 33 2.24 7.09 -2.75
C LEU A 33 3.51 6.24 -2.73
N SER A 34 4.07 5.95 -3.92
CA SER A 34 5.29 5.14 -4.05
C SER A 34 6.49 5.82 -3.39
N LYS A 35 6.56 7.16 -3.47
CA LYS A 35 7.60 7.95 -2.81
C LYS A 35 7.53 7.82 -1.29
N ILE A 36 6.34 7.94 -0.69
CA ILE A 36 6.16 7.78 0.76
C ILE A 36 6.60 6.38 1.22
N VAL A 37 6.17 5.34 0.50
CA VAL A 37 6.54 3.95 0.81
C VAL A 37 8.06 3.76 0.72
N ALA A 38 8.70 4.34 -0.29
CA ALA A 38 10.15 4.28 -0.47
C ALA A 38 10.93 5.07 0.60
N GLU A 39 10.43 6.24 1.03
CA GLU A 39 11.05 7.07 2.08
C GLU A 39 11.06 6.37 3.44
N VAL A 40 10.02 5.58 3.74
CA VAL A 40 9.97 4.72 4.94
C VAL A 40 10.89 3.50 4.79
N GLY A 41 11.23 3.10 3.57
CA GLY A 41 12.09 1.95 3.28
C GLY A 41 11.32 0.62 3.14
N ALA A 42 10.02 0.68 2.88
CA ALA A 42 9.20 -0.49 2.57
C ALA A 42 9.23 -0.84 1.08
N SER A 43 8.99 -2.11 0.73
CA SER A 43 9.02 -2.60 -0.66
C SER A 43 7.61 -2.94 -1.14
N VAL A 44 7.12 -2.26 -2.19
CA VAL A 44 5.83 -2.60 -2.81
C VAL A 44 5.94 -3.95 -3.53
N LYS A 45 5.03 -4.88 -3.22
CA LYS A 45 4.92 -6.20 -3.87
C LYS A 45 3.78 -6.25 -4.88
N ASP A 46 2.68 -5.61 -4.55
CA ASP A 46 1.53 -5.52 -5.42
C ASP A 46 0.80 -4.18 -5.19
N MET A 47 0.23 -3.65 -6.26
CA MET A 47 -0.58 -2.44 -6.22
C MET A 47 -1.74 -2.59 -7.21
N THR A 48 -2.96 -2.52 -6.68
CA THR A 48 -4.19 -2.62 -7.45
C THR A 48 -5.01 -1.35 -7.25
N MET A 49 -5.44 -0.74 -8.35
CA MET A 49 -6.28 0.46 -8.34
C MET A 49 -7.72 0.07 -8.66
N GLU A 50 -8.65 0.42 -7.77
CA GLU A 50 -10.08 0.24 -7.97
C GLU A 50 -10.73 1.62 -8.05
N ARG A 51 -11.25 1.96 -9.24
CA ARG A 51 -12.03 3.19 -9.42
C ARG A 51 -13.37 3.00 -8.74
N ALA A 52 -13.60 3.69 -7.63
CA ALA A 52 -14.91 3.72 -7.00
C ALA A 52 -15.91 4.36 -7.97
N PHE A 53 -16.90 3.60 -8.45
CA PHE A 53 -18.04 4.13 -9.21
C PHE A 53 -19.02 4.89 -8.28
N HIS A 54 -18.51 5.76 -7.41
CA HIS A 54 -19.31 6.55 -6.49
C HIS A 54 -19.40 8.01 -6.90
N ARG A 55 -20.64 8.47 -6.92
CA ARG A 55 -21.22 9.56 -7.71
C ARG A 55 -20.88 10.97 -7.21
N SER A 56 -19.81 11.15 -6.43
CA SER A 56 -19.60 12.38 -5.66
C SER A 56 -18.17 12.90 -5.57
N ASP A 57 -17.15 12.09 -5.89
CA ASP A 57 -15.76 12.56 -5.99
C ASP A 57 -15.10 11.97 -7.24
N ALA A 58 -15.28 12.64 -8.38
CA ALA A 58 -14.82 12.18 -9.69
C ALA A 58 -13.29 12.11 -9.84
N PHE A 59 -12.53 12.47 -8.79
CA PHE A 59 -11.08 12.67 -8.84
C PHE A 59 -10.30 11.89 -7.77
N THR A 60 -10.88 10.84 -7.20
CA THR A 60 -10.23 9.98 -6.22
C THR A 60 -10.29 8.51 -6.65
N VAL A 61 -9.20 7.78 -6.47
CA VAL A 61 -9.09 6.35 -6.74
C VAL A 61 -8.60 5.62 -5.49
N ALA A 62 -9.21 4.47 -5.18
CA ALA A 62 -8.75 3.62 -4.10
C ALA A 62 -7.60 2.74 -4.62
N VAL A 63 -6.51 2.72 -3.88
CA VAL A 63 -5.32 1.92 -4.20
C VAL A 63 -5.07 0.96 -3.07
N ARG A 64 -5.22 -0.33 -3.37
CA ARG A 64 -4.87 -1.42 -2.49
C ARG A 64 -3.41 -1.78 -2.73
N VAL A 65 -2.61 -1.74 -1.68
CA VAL A 65 -1.17 -2.02 -1.73
C VAL A 65 -0.86 -3.22 -0.85
N ILE A 66 0.01 -4.09 -1.36
CA ILE A 66 0.73 -5.08 -0.57
C ILE A 66 2.18 -4.62 -0.50
N ALA A 67 2.67 -4.37 0.71
CA ALA A 67 4.04 -3.94 0.95
C ALA A 67 4.74 -4.91 1.88
N GLU A 68 6.04 -5.09 1.67
CA GLU A 68 6.93 -5.79 2.57
C GLU A 68 7.60 -4.82 3.55
N THR A 69 7.52 -5.15 4.83
CA THR A 69 8.10 -4.45 5.97
C THR A 69 9.12 -5.34 6.67
N ARG A 70 9.87 -4.76 7.60
CA ARG A 70 10.96 -5.48 8.31
C ARG A 70 10.41 -6.26 9.49
N ASP A 71 9.45 -5.64 10.18
CA ASP A 71 8.78 -6.07 11.40
C ASP A 71 7.49 -5.22 11.60
N SER A 72 6.83 -5.39 12.75
CA SER A 72 5.60 -4.67 13.13
C SER A 72 5.82 -3.18 13.36
N ASP A 73 6.96 -2.77 13.90
CA ASP A 73 7.24 -1.36 14.20
C ASP A 73 7.43 -0.58 12.91
N HIS A 74 8.12 -1.18 11.93
CA HIS A 74 8.27 -0.63 10.59
C HIS A 74 6.92 -0.55 9.86
N ALA A 75 6.01 -1.52 10.06
CA ALA A 75 4.65 -1.44 9.53
C ALA A 75 3.85 -0.28 10.17
N HIS A 76 4.03 -0.05 11.47
CA HIS A 76 3.41 1.07 12.17
C HIS A 76 3.95 2.41 11.67
N GLU A 77 5.27 2.52 11.45
CA GLU A 77 5.90 3.70 10.87
C GLU A 77 5.31 4.04 9.49
N LEU A 78 5.14 3.03 8.62
CA LEU A 78 4.51 3.23 7.30
C LEU A 78 3.08 3.75 7.43
N ASN A 79 2.28 3.17 8.33
CA ASN A 79 0.91 3.59 8.56
C ASN A 79 0.84 5.05 9.04
N GLU A 80 1.71 5.44 9.97
CA GLU A 80 1.76 6.81 10.47
C GLU A 80 2.27 7.80 9.40
N ALA A 81 3.19 7.39 8.53
CA ALA A 81 3.61 8.20 7.39
C ALA A 81 2.47 8.46 6.40
N LEU A 82 1.65 7.43 6.12
CA LEU A 82 0.50 7.53 5.22
C LEU A 82 -0.63 8.40 5.79
N LYS A 83 -0.86 8.39 7.11
CA LYS A 83 -1.89 9.21 7.77
C LYS A 83 -1.55 10.70 7.89
N LYS A 84 -0.26 11.06 7.84
CA LYS A 84 0.18 12.46 7.93
C LYS A 84 -0.07 13.25 6.65
N ARG A 85 -0.63 12.61 5.61
CA ARG A 85 -0.95 13.17 4.32
C ARG A 85 -2.45 13.16 4.07
#